data_AF-A0A0W8JGQ5-F1
#
_entry.id   AF-A0A0W8JGQ5-F1
#
_cell.length_a   1.000
_cell.length_b   1.000
_cell.length_c   1.000
_cell.angle_alpha   90.00
_cell.angle_beta   90.00
_cell.angle_gamma   90.00
#
_symmetry.space_group_name_H-M   'P 1'
#
loop_
_entity.id
_entity.type
_entity.pdbx_description
1 polymer ?
#
loop_
_entity_poly.entity_id
_entity_poly.type
_entity_poly.pdbx_seq_one_letter_code
_entity_poly.pdbx_strand_id
1 'polypeptide(L)'
;MDLIHKEIETLLKKSVASNYPYEMVTNKISSIERSAIYYKYTLGNIDGIAIFVGAKKFFYFENAKNRATLTNFQKKLNERSCPPPFYLVGKGDFKSRYYALKSNDEFNSLVFSIFTAEKMATIYNQLICDSELLAPHKSTIFESMEAYWLGMDFISTDSLMSVMEGALRNLIHKAGKKRPNLKFQNYIRSLAIDRVSVNFDKLKEFYWYPFKCKNFQTALEQKGTDEELRLWVLIDHSTDAINAFLSWFSEVLYKDHDGSEDIFTLNRHNLFHAFSERDAIPVYYPLMLWSLLSLVYMESLFIKIRDPFFPETTKDDEKLGKYFSGLMNDVGQNRRKVARVYGVKI
;
A
#
# COMPACT_ATOMS: atom_id res chain seq x y z
N MET A 1 28.13 30.71 6.35
CA MET A 1 27.04 30.09 7.13
C MET A 1 26.57 31.17 8.09
N ASP A 2 25.34 31.65 7.92
CA ASP A 2 24.85 32.87 8.56
C ASP A 2 24.83 32.74 10.09
N LEU A 3 25.01 33.85 10.82
CA LEU A 3 25.12 33.83 12.28
C LEU A 3 23.82 33.29 12.91
N ILE A 4 22.70 33.66 12.30
CA ILE A 4 21.33 33.22 12.62
C ILE A 4 21.19 31.71 12.45
N HIS A 5 21.64 31.17 11.31
CA HIS A 5 21.65 29.73 11.03
C HIS A 5 22.30 28.91 12.16
N LYS A 6 23.47 29.36 12.62
CA LYS A 6 24.25 28.65 13.65
C LYS A 6 23.57 28.69 15.02
N GLU A 7 22.91 29.80 15.35
CA GLU A 7 22.12 29.94 16.59
C GLU A 7 20.87 29.05 16.58
N ILE A 8 20.14 29.01 15.46
CA ILE A 8 18.97 28.13 15.29
C ILE A 8 19.40 26.66 15.37
N GLU A 9 20.48 26.27 14.70
CA GLU A 9 20.99 24.89 14.76
C GLU A 9 21.39 24.50 16.20
N THR A 10 22.05 25.39 16.93
CA THR A 10 22.46 25.17 18.33
C THR A 10 21.25 25.06 19.25
N LEU A 11 20.24 25.91 19.05
CA LEU A 11 18.98 25.87 19.78
C LEU A 11 18.22 24.56 19.52
N LEU A 12 18.13 24.12 18.26
CA LEU A 12 17.47 22.86 17.91
C LEU A 12 18.18 21.66 18.57
N LYS A 13 19.52 21.61 18.51
CA LYS A 13 20.32 20.57 19.19
C LYS A 13 20.08 20.55 20.70
N LYS A 14 20.08 21.72 21.34
CA LYS A 14 19.82 21.84 22.79
C LYS A 14 18.38 21.45 23.15
N SER A 15 17.42 21.85 22.32
CA SER A 15 16.00 21.53 22.51
C SER A 15 15.73 20.04 22.42
N VAL A 16 16.44 19.32 21.53
CA VAL A 16 16.41 17.86 21.44
C VAL A 16 17.03 17.22 22.68
N ALA A 17 18.22 17.67 23.11
CA ALA A 17 18.90 17.12 24.29
C ALA A 17 18.11 17.35 25.60
N SER A 18 17.31 18.42 25.68
CA SER A 18 16.58 18.83 26.89
C SER A 18 15.06 18.61 26.81
N ASN A 19 14.55 17.96 25.78
CA ASN A 19 13.13 17.66 25.55
C ASN A 19 12.17 18.87 25.71
N TYR A 20 12.51 20.00 25.07
CA TYR A 20 11.71 21.22 25.20
C TYR A 20 10.34 21.13 24.49
N PRO A 21 9.25 21.70 25.06
CA PRO A 21 7.92 21.73 24.45
C PRO A 21 7.81 22.70 23.26
N TYR A 22 6.76 22.55 22.43
CA TYR A 22 6.53 23.33 21.20
C TYR A 22 6.74 24.83 21.37
N GLU A 23 5.99 25.36 22.32
CA GLU A 23 5.83 26.79 22.55
C GLU A 23 7.17 27.38 22.98
N MET A 24 7.94 26.62 23.76
CA MET A 24 9.26 27.04 24.21
C MET A 24 10.26 27.11 23.06
N VAL A 25 10.25 26.14 22.14
CA VAL A 25 11.18 26.15 21.00
C VAL A 25 10.75 27.17 19.95
N THR A 26 9.44 27.35 19.69
CA THR A 26 8.94 28.31 18.70
C THR A 26 9.16 29.72 19.21
N ASN A 27 8.87 30.00 20.47
CA ASN A 27 9.16 31.30 21.07
C ASN A 27 10.66 31.62 21.04
N LYS A 28 11.52 30.62 21.25
CA LYS A 28 12.97 30.81 21.15
C LYS A 28 13.44 31.01 19.71
N ILE A 29 12.92 30.29 18.73
CA ILE A 29 13.27 30.52 17.31
C ILE A 29 12.71 31.88 16.85
N SER A 30 11.47 32.23 17.19
CA SER A 30 10.88 33.56 16.92
C SER A 30 11.64 34.70 17.58
N SER A 31 12.37 34.44 18.67
CA SER A 31 13.26 35.42 19.29
C SER A 31 14.57 35.64 18.54
N ILE A 32 15.00 34.64 17.75
CA ILE A 32 16.19 34.67 16.89
C ILE A 32 15.84 35.18 15.50
N GLU A 33 14.78 34.64 14.88
CA GLU A 33 14.26 35.02 13.57
C GLU A 33 12.81 35.52 13.71
N ARG A 34 12.65 36.84 13.84
CA ARG A 34 11.36 37.49 14.08
C ARG A 34 10.38 37.37 12.91
N SER A 35 10.89 37.13 11.70
CA SER A 35 10.05 36.96 10.51
C SER A 35 9.56 35.53 10.30
N ALA A 36 9.99 34.58 11.15
CA ALA A 36 9.56 33.19 11.05
C ALA A 36 8.04 33.07 11.29
N ILE A 37 7.32 32.69 10.25
CA ILE A 37 5.88 32.39 10.31
C ILE A 37 5.71 30.86 10.42
N TYR A 38 5.01 30.42 11.47
CA TYR A 38 4.78 29.00 11.73
C TYR A 38 3.34 28.64 11.40
N TYR A 39 3.12 27.80 10.38
CA TYR A 39 1.81 27.20 10.13
C TYR A 39 1.80 25.78 10.65
N LYS A 40 0.87 25.46 11.55
CA LYS A 40 0.66 24.08 12.01
C LYS A 40 0.40 23.17 10.81
N TYR A 41 1.02 22.00 10.81
CA TYR A 41 0.98 20.99 9.76
C TYR A 41 1.64 21.39 8.44
N THR A 42 2.64 22.26 8.47
CA THR A 42 3.39 22.65 7.27
C THR A 42 4.88 22.42 7.43
N LEU A 43 5.53 22.19 6.29
CA LEU A 43 6.98 22.25 6.17
C LEU A 43 7.37 23.72 6.01
N GLY A 44 7.97 24.30 7.06
CA GLY A 44 8.55 25.64 7.03
C GLY A 44 10.03 25.59 6.63
N ASN A 45 10.52 26.69 6.06
CA ASN A 45 11.95 26.90 5.81
C ASN A 45 12.37 28.14 6.60
N ILE A 46 13.31 27.98 7.53
CA ILE A 46 13.88 29.09 8.31
C ILE A 46 15.37 29.15 8.01
N ASP A 47 15.79 30.22 7.33
CA ASP A 47 17.20 30.46 6.96
C ASP A 47 17.90 29.26 6.27
N GLY A 48 17.17 28.56 5.39
CA GLY A 48 17.67 27.39 4.66
C GLY A 48 17.51 26.04 5.38
N ILE A 49 16.97 26.02 6.60
CA ILE A 49 16.68 24.81 7.38
C ILE A 49 15.20 24.44 7.24
N ALA A 50 14.92 23.22 6.77
CA ALA A 50 13.56 22.70 6.71
C ALA A 50 13.08 22.22 8.09
N ILE A 51 11.93 22.72 8.54
CA ILE A 51 11.32 22.39 9.83
C ILE A 51 9.86 22.02 9.61
N PHE A 52 9.45 20.82 10.01
CA PHE A 52 8.02 20.46 10.03
C PHE A 52 7.37 20.96 11.34
N VAL A 53 6.36 21.81 11.21
CA VAL A 53 5.67 22.43 12.33
C VAL A 53 4.42 21.63 12.67
N GLY A 54 4.40 20.90 13.80
CA GLY A 54 3.24 20.14 14.26
C GLY A 54 2.25 20.93 15.11
N ALA A 55 1.15 20.28 15.54
CA ALA A 55 0.02 20.94 16.19
C ALA A 55 0.28 21.48 17.62
N LYS A 56 1.12 20.79 18.40
CA LYS A 56 1.37 21.05 19.84
C LYS A 56 2.78 20.65 20.36
N LYS A 57 3.75 20.26 19.50
CA LYS A 57 5.20 19.97 19.78
C LYS A 57 6.05 20.22 18.52
N PHE A 58 7.32 20.62 18.66
CA PHE A 58 8.31 20.42 17.58
C PHE A 58 8.48 18.92 17.47
N PHE A 59 8.08 18.35 16.35
CA PHE A 59 8.33 16.94 16.09
C PHE A 59 9.66 16.82 15.34
N TYR A 60 10.77 16.83 16.09
CA TYR A 60 11.59 15.64 16.01
C TYR A 60 10.74 14.55 16.67
N PHE A 61 10.30 13.54 15.91
CA PHE A 61 9.36 12.56 16.42
C PHE A 61 10.00 11.73 17.54
N GLU A 62 9.81 12.18 18.80
CA GLU A 62 9.69 11.29 19.96
C GLU A 62 8.87 10.08 19.50
N ASN A 63 9.44 8.87 19.57
CA ASN A 63 8.77 7.61 19.28
C ASN A 63 8.39 7.31 17.81
N ALA A 64 9.10 7.83 16.79
CA ALA A 64 8.94 7.30 15.41
C ALA A 64 9.19 5.78 15.33
N LYS A 65 10.07 5.24 16.17
CA LYS A 65 10.26 3.78 16.34
C LYS A 65 9.01 3.06 16.87
N ASN A 66 8.13 3.75 17.60
CA ASN A 66 6.91 3.17 18.19
C ASN A 66 5.63 3.57 17.42
N ARG A 67 5.73 4.39 16.36
CA ARG A 67 4.60 4.60 15.45
C ARG A 67 4.46 3.35 14.59
N ALA A 68 3.34 2.66 14.73
CA ALA A 68 3.04 1.56 13.84
C ALA A 68 2.84 2.12 12.41
N THR A 69 3.77 1.81 11.53
CA THR A 69 3.65 2.09 10.09
C THR A 69 2.86 0.98 9.41
N LEU A 70 2.23 1.31 8.29
CA LEU A 70 1.62 0.32 7.41
C LEU A 70 2.69 -0.66 6.92
N THR A 71 3.90 -0.18 6.62
CA THR A 71 5.01 -1.05 6.21
C THR A 71 5.39 -2.08 7.28
N ASN A 72 5.44 -1.69 8.56
CA ASN A 72 5.73 -2.64 9.65
C ASN A 72 4.61 -3.68 9.83
N PHE A 73 3.35 -3.26 9.62
CA PHE A 73 2.24 -4.19 9.62
C PHE A 73 2.30 -5.12 8.40
N GLN A 74 2.68 -4.59 7.24
CA GLN A 74 2.80 -5.34 6.00
C GLN A 74 3.81 -6.48 6.08
N LYS A 75 4.97 -6.27 6.74
CA LYS A 75 5.94 -7.35 7.00
C LYS A 75 5.27 -8.59 7.64
N LYS A 76 4.31 -8.37 8.55
CA LYS A 76 3.53 -9.47 9.15
C LYS A 76 2.44 -10.01 8.23
N LEU A 77 1.81 -9.17 7.41
CA LEU A 77 0.81 -9.58 6.42
C LEU A 77 1.41 -10.46 5.31
N ASN A 78 2.69 -10.25 4.98
CA ASN A 78 3.42 -11.04 3.98
C ASN A 78 3.50 -12.53 4.36
N GLU A 79 3.55 -12.86 5.66
CA GLU A 79 3.49 -14.24 6.16
C GLU A 79 2.21 -14.98 5.72
N ARG A 80 1.13 -14.23 5.44
CA ARG A 80 -0.16 -14.76 4.96
C ARG A 80 -0.46 -14.34 3.52
N SER A 81 0.56 -13.90 2.78
CA SER A 81 0.44 -13.38 1.42
C SER A 81 -0.57 -12.23 1.24
N CYS A 82 -0.94 -11.54 2.31
CA CYS A 82 -2.00 -10.55 2.30
C CYS A 82 -1.48 -9.20 1.79
N PRO A 83 -2.09 -8.59 0.76
CA PRO A 83 -1.70 -7.26 0.29
C PRO A 83 -2.06 -6.17 1.31
N PRO A 84 -1.55 -4.94 1.11
CA PRO A 84 -1.87 -3.85 2.03
C PRO A 84 -3.38 -3.56 2.06
N PRO A 85 -3.96 -3.33 3.26
CA PRO A 85 -5.39 -3.18 3.46
C PRO A 85 -5.97 -1.83 3.00
N PHE A 86 -5.64 -1.38 1.80
CA PHE A 86 -6.19 -0.13 1.24
C PHE A 86 -7.69 -0.24 1.02
N TYR A 87 -8.39 0.89 1.21
CA TYR A 87 -9.83 1.07 1.12
C TYR A 87 -10.68 0.23 2.08
N LEU A 88 -10.32 -1.01 2.40
CA LEU A 88 -11.19 -1.99 3.05
C LEU A 88 -11.26 -1.89 4.58
N VAL A 89 -10.52 -0.98 5.23
CA VAL A 89 -10.48 -0.94 6.69
C VAL A 89 -10.32 0.49 7.24
N GLY A 90 -11.29 0.94 8.02
CA GLY A 90 -11.08 2.04 8.95
C GLY A 90 -9.90 1.74 9.88
N LYS A 91 -9.04 2.73 10.14
CA LYS A 91 -7.64 2.67 10.64
C LYS A 91 -7.24 1.71 11.80
N GLY A 92 -8.12 0.87 12.36
CA GLY A 92 -7.79 -0.07 13.46
C GLY A 92 -8.37 -1.48 13.38
N ASP A 93 -9.57 -1.68 12.79
CA ASP A 93 -10.34 -2.92 13.00
C ASP A 93 -9.66 -4.19 12.44
N PHE A 94 -9.25 -4.17 11.17
CA PHE A 94 -8.56 -5.30 10.56
C PHE A 94 -7.25 -5.61 11.25
N LYS A 95 -6.50 -4.59 11.67
CA LYS A 95 -5.23 -4.79 12.38
C LYS A 95 -5.46 -5.50 13.72
N SER A 96 -6.46 -5.07 14.50
CA SER A 96 -6.81 -5.76 15.76
C SER A 96 -7.30 -7.18 15.52
N ARG A 97 -8.15 -7.38 14.51
CA ARG A 97 -8.68 -8.70 14.15
C ARG A 97 -7.56 -9.63 13.69
N TYR A 98 -6.62 -9.13 12.87
CA TYR A 98 -5.45 -9.87 12.39
C TYR A 98 -4.55 -10.33 13.53
N TYR A 99 -4.24 -9.46 14.50
CA TYR A 99 -3.40 -9.84 15.64
C TYR A 99 -4.06 -10.82 16.61
N ALA A 100 -5.40 -10.93 16.58
CA ALA A 100 -6.14 -11.91 17.38
C ALA A 100 -6.14 -13.31 16.76
N LEU A 101 -5.75 -13.45 15.48
CA LEU A 101 -5.75 -14.72 14.76
C LEU A 101 -4.66 -15.66 15.28
N LYS A 102 -5.00 -16.94 15.37
CA LYS A 102 -4.13 -18.03 15.84
C LYS A 102 -3.81 -19.04 14.74
N SER A 103 -4.56 -19.07 13.64
CA SER A 103 -4.42 -20.08 12.58
C SER A 103 -4.62 -19.53 11.17
N ASN A 104 -4.33 -20.35 10.14
CA ASN A 104 -4.66 -20.05 8.74
C ASN A 104 -6.17 -20.05 8.48
N ASP A 105 -6.93 -20.92 9.13
CA ASP A 105 -8.38 -21.00 8.93
C ASP A 105 -9.11 -19.77 9.47
N GLU A 106 -8.66 -19.23 10.61
CA GLU A 106 -9.20 -17.98 11.15
C GLU A 106 -8.86 -16.79 10.24
N PHE A 107 -7.68 -16.78 9.63
CA PHE A 107 -7.31 -15.76 8.63
C PHE A 107 -8.17 -15.87 7.37
N ASN A 108 -8.36 -17.07 6.84
CA ASN A 108 -9.21 -17.30 5.67
C ASN A 108 -10.64 -16.84 5.95
N SER A 109 -11.17 -17.17 7.13
CA SER A 109 -12.50 -16.73 7.58
C SER A 109 -12.60 -15.21 7.69
N LEU A 110 -11.56 -14.54 8.21
CA LEU A 110 -11.49 -13.07 8.24
C LEU A 110 -11.57 -12.50 6.82
N VAL A 111 -10.76 -13.01 5.89
CA VAL A 111 -10.76 -12.54 4.49
C VAL A 111 -12.13 -12.75 3.85
N PHE A 112 -12.74 -13.93 3.96
CA PHE A 112 -14.08 -14.18 3.41
C PHE A 112 -15.15 -13.27 4.04
N SER A 113 -15.02 -12.91 5.32
CA SER A 113 -15.95 -11.97 5.97
C SER A 113 -15.85 -10.53 5.42
N ILE A 114 -14.70 -10.16 4.85
CA ILE A 114 -14.48 -8.84 4.23
C ILE A 114 -15.02 -8.85 2.80
N PHE A 115 -14.75 -9.93 2.06
CA PHE A 115 -15.09 -10.07 0.65
C PHE A 115 -16.43 -10.79 0.44
N THR A 116 -17.49 -10.22 0.99
CA THR A 116 -18.86 -10.67 0.69
C THR A 116 -19.23 -10.36 -0.76
N ALA A 117 -20.25 -11.03 -1.30
CA ALA A 117 -20.74 -10.78 -2.65
C ALA A 117 -21.11 -9.31 -2.89
N GLU A 118 -21.74 -8.67 -1.89
CA GLU A 118 -22.04 -7.24 -1.92
C GLU A 118 -20.77 -6.40 -1.97
N LYS A 119 -19.79 -6.65 -1.08
CA LYS A 119 -18.53 -5.88 -1.07
C LYS A 119 -17.74 -6.05 -2.37
N MET A 120 -17.70 -7.25 -2.91
CA MET A 120 -17.08 -7.53 -4.21
C MET A 120 -17.80 -6.78 -5.36
N ALA A 121 -19.14 -6.73 -5.35
CA ALA A 121 -19.91 -5.96 -6.32
C ALA A 121 -19.63 -4.45 -6.21
N THR A 122 -19.57 -3.91 -5.00
CA THR A 122 -19.19 -2.51 -4.74
C THR A 122 -17.79 -2.20 -5.27
N ILE A 123 -16.82 -3.07 -5.01
CA ILE A 123 -15.46 -2.96 -5.57
C ILE A 123 -15.52 -2.89 -7.10
N TYR A 124 -16.29 -3.79 -7.73
CA TYR A 124 -16.36 -3.86 -9.18
C TYR A 124 -16.98 -2.60 -9.80
N ASN A 125 -18.17 -2.21 -9.36
CA ASN A 125 -18.90 -1.10 -9.94
C ASN A 125 -18.25 0.25 -9.65
N GLN A 126 -17.77 0.47 -8.42
CA GLN A 126 -17.37 1.80 -7.98
C GLN A 126 -15.85 2.03 -8.02
N LEU A 127 -15.03 0.99 -7.86
CA LEU A 127 -13.57 1.14 -7.87
C LEU A 127 -12.96 0.67 -9.20
N ILE A 128 -13.32 -0.54 -9.65
CA ILE A 128 -12.74 -1.13 -10.87
C ILE A 128 -13.27 -0.44 -12.12
N CYS A 129 -14.58 -0.26 -12.25
CA CYS A 129 -15.18 0.37 -13.44
C CYS A 129 -14.81 1.85 -13.59
N ASP A 130 -14.53 2.57 -12.48
CA ASP A 130 -14.07 3.96 -12.53
C ASP A 130 -12.53 4.08 -12.65
N SER A 131 -11.78 2.99 -12.48
CA SER A 131 -10.31 2.98 -12.56
C SER A 131 -9.80 3.18 -13.99
N GLU A 132 -8.92 4.16 -14.19
CA GLU A 132 -8.22 4.36 -15.46
C GLU A 132 -7.23 3.23 -15.80
N LEU A 133 -6.89 2.41 -14.81
CA LEU A 133 -5.98 1.27 -14.94
C LEU A 133 -6.72 -0.04 -15.16
N LEU A 134 -7.83 -0.25 -14.42
CA LEU A 134 -8.55 -1.51 -14.37
C LEU A 134 -9.82 -1.54 -15.23
N ALA A 135 -10.44 -0.41 -15.55
CA ALA A 135 -11.62 -0.38 -16.42
C ALA A 135 -11.39 -1.02 -17.80
N PRO A 136 -10.19 -0.92 -18.44
CA PRO A 136 -9.90 -1.68 -19.66
C PRO A 136 -9.93 -3.21 -19.48
N HIS A 137 -9.80 -3.69 -18.25
CA HIS A 137 -9.79 -5.11 -17.88
C HIS A 137 -11.08 -5.57 -17.20
N LYS A 138 -12.13 -4.72 -17.14
CA LYS A 138 -13.35 -4.99 -16.37
C LYS A 138 -14.04 -6.30 -16.75
N SER A 139 -14.06 -6.69 -18.02
CA SER A 139 -14.66 -7.96 -18.45
C SER A 139 -13.95 -9.16 -17.85
N THR A 140 -12.61 -9.22 -17.95
CA THR A 140 -11.81 -10.29 -17.34
C THR A 140 -11.98 -10.33 -15.82
N ILE A 141 -12.05 -9.17 -15.17
CA ILE A 141 -12.28 -9.14 -13.72
C ILE A 141 -13.69 -9.64 -13.38
N PHE A 142 -14.72 -9.22 -14.10
CA PHE A 142 -16.09 -9.69 -13.90
C PHE A 142 -16.21 -11.20 -14.08
N GLU A 143 -15.68 -11.74 -15.18
CA GLU A 143 -15.67 -13.18 -15.45
C GLU A 143 -14.88 -13.96 -14.37
N SER A 144 -13.79 -13.39 -13.85
CA SER A 144 -13.05 -13.98 -12.73
C SER A 144 -13.89 -14.04 -11.44
N MET A 145 -14.75 -13.03 -11.20
CA MET A 145 -15.66 -13.01 -10.04
C MET A 145 -16.73 -14.08 -10.20
N GLU A 146 -17.31 -14.24 -11.39
CA GLU A 146 -18.24 -15.33 -11.68
C GLU A 146 -17.58 -16.69 -11.46
N ALA A 147 -16.37 -16.89 -11.99
CA ALA A 147 -15.60 -18.11 -11.79
C ALA A 147 -15.38 -18.41 -10.30
N TYR A 148 -15.06 -17.40 -9.49
CA TYR A 148 -14.92 -17.55 -8.05
C TYR A 148 -16.22 -18.04 -7.39
N TRP A 149 -17.36 -17.40 -7.69
CA TRP A 149 -18.66 -17.79 -7.14
C TRP A 149 -19.16 -19.15 -7.65
N LEU A 150 -18.68 -19.60 -8.82
CA LEU A 150 -18.91 -20.95 -9.36
C LEU A 150 -17.96 -22.02 -8.79
N GLY A 151 -17.00 -21.63 -7.93
CA GLY A 151 -15.99 -22.52 -7.35
C GLY A 151 -14.94 -23.00 -8.35
N MET A 152 -14.53 -22.13 -9.26
CA MET A 152 -13.46 -22.36 -10.24
C MET A 152 -12.16 -21.70 -9.75
N ASP A 153 -11.69 -22.12 -8.57
CA ASP A 153 -10.67 -21.41 -7.79
C ASP A 153 -9.34 -21.17 -8.53
N PHE A 154 -8.93 -22.10 -9.40
CA PHE A 154 -7.75 -21.95 -10.24
C PHE A 154 -7.92 -20.81 -11.26
N ILE A 155 -8.98 -20.88 -12.08
CA ILE A 155 -9.22 -19.92 -13.17
C ILE A 155 -9.51 -18.54 -12.62
N SER A 156 -10.30 -18.45 -11.53
CA SER A 156 -10.63 -17.16 -10.93
C SER A 156 -9.37 -16.41 -10.50
N THR A 157 -8.43 -17.10 -9.84
CA THR A 157 -7.19 -16.50 -9.33
C THR A 157 -6.22 -16.17 -10.47
N ASP A 158 -6.03 -17.09 -11.41
CA ASP A 158 -5.09 -16.93 -12.53
C ASP A 158 -5.44 -15.75 -13.43
N SER A 159 -6.74 -15.62 -13.74
CA SER A 159 -7.25 -14.58 -14.63
C SER A 159 -6.82 -13.18 -14.16
N LEU A 160 -6.75 -12.96 -12.84
CA LEU A 160 -6.35 -11.68 -12.26
C LEU A 160 -4.85 -11.38 -12.39
N MET A 161 -4.01 -12.37 -12.66
CA MET A 161 -2.57 -12.16 -12.81
C MET A 161 -2.24 -11.36 -14.08
N SER A 162 -2.91 -11.71 -15.18
CA SER A 162 -2.80 -10.96 -16.44
C SER A 162 -3.28 -9.51 -16.30
N VAL A 163 -4.36 -9.30 -15.53
CA VAL A 163 -4.91 -7.99 -15.20
C VAL A 163 -3.91 -7.17 -14.38
N MET A 164 -3.31 -7.77 -13.35
CA MET A 164 -2.29 -7.13 -12.50
C MET A 164 -1.10 -6.65 -13.34
N GLU A 165 -0.53 -7.49 -14.20
CA GLU A 165 0.59 -7.09 -15.07
C GLU A 165 0.20 -6.00 -16.07
N GLY A 166 -0.99 -6.10 -16.68
CA GLY A 166 -1.51 -5.09 -17.61
C GLY A 166 -1.69 -3.73 -16.94
N ALA A 167 -2.33 -3.72 -15.77
CA ALA A 167 -2.60 -2.52 -15.00
C ALA A 167 -1.32 -1.86 -14.46
N LEU A 168 -0.31 -2.63 -14.03
CA LEU A 168 1.00 -2.11 -13.64
C LEU A 168 1.72 -1.41 -14.80
N ARG A 169 1.67 -2.00 -16.01
CA ARG A 169 2.24 -1.36 -17.21
C ARG A 169 1.52 -0.04 -17.51
N ASN A 170 0.20 -0.01 -17.36
CA ASN A 170 -0.61 1.18 -17.58
C ASN A 170 -0.33 2.26 -16.53
N LEU A 171 -0.18 1.90 -15.26
CA LEU A 171 0.17 2.81 -14.16
C LEU A 171 1.46 3.57 -14.50
N ILE A 172 2.51 2.83 -14.83
CA ILE A 172 3.84 3.41 -15.09
C ILE A 172 3.81 4.26 -16.37
N HIS A 173 3.09 3.81 -17.40
CA HIS A 173 2.97 4.57 -18.63
C HIS A 173 2.20 5.88 -18.43
N LYS A 174 1.05 5.84 -17.75
CA LYS A 174 0.21 7.01 -17.48
C LYS A 174 0.86 7.99 -16.50
N ALA A 175 1.68 7.51 -15.57
CA ALA A 175 2.49 8.35 -14.71
C ALA A 175 3.70 9.01 -15.43
N GLY A 176 3.73 8.99 -16.77
CA GLY A 176 4.72 9.73 -17.57
C GLY A 176 6.05 9.02 -17.78
N LYS A 177 6.18 7.74 -17.41
CA LYS A 177 7.40 6.95 -17.66
C LYS A 177 7.26 6.12 -18.94
N LYS A 178 8.39 5.78 -19.57
CA LYS A 178 8.40 4.82 -20.68
C LYS A 178 7.83 3.48 -20.20
N ARG A 179 7.00 2.86 -21.03
CA ARG A 179 6.38 1.56 -20.71
C ARG A 179 7.49 0.55 -20.37
N PRO A 180 7.48 -0.03 -19.16
CA PRO A 180 8.61 -0.75 -18.64
C PRO A 180 8.67 -2.20 -19.16
N ASN A 181 9.88 -2.76 -19.16
CA ASN A 181 10.14 -4.19 -19.08
C ASN A 181 9.73 -4.73 -17.67
N LEU A 182 9.81 -6.04 -17.41
CA LEU A 182 9.28 -6.73 -16.21
C LEU A 182 9.78 -6.23 -14.83
N LYS A 183 10.62 -5.18 -14.76
CA LYS A 183 11.19 -4.62 -13.53
C LYS A 183 10.29 -3.59 -12.85
N PHE A 184 8.99 -3.89 -12.69
CA PHE A 184 7.96 -2.97 -12.18
C PHE A 184 8.35 -2.24 -10.89
N GLN A 185 9.01 -2.94 -9.96
CA GLN A 185 9.41 -2.41 -8.66
C GLN A 185 10.29 -1.15 -8.78
N ASN A 186 11.23 -1.13 -9.73
CA ASN A 186 12.13 0.02 -9.92
C ASN A 186 11.38 1.24 -10.44
N TYR A 187 10.37 1.03 -11.28
CA TYR A 187 9.56 2.12 -11.82
C TYR A 187 8.62 2.70 -10.76
N ILE A 188 7.95 1.86 -9.97
CA ILE A 188 7.10 2.34 -8.86
C ILE A 188 7.94 3.12 -7.84
N ARG A 189 9.15 2.64 -7.52
CA ARG A 189 10.11 3.38 -6.69
C ARG A 189 10.48 4.74 -7.32
N SER A 190 10.76 4.78 -8.62
CA SER A 190 11.03 6.04 -9.31
C SER A 190 9.86 7.01 -9.20
N LEU A 191 8.61 6.54 -9.32
CA LEU A 191 7.43 7.39 -9.15
C LEU A 191 7.32 7.95 -7.73
N ALA A 192 7.62 7.12 -6.72
CA ALA A 192 7.67 7.56 -5.32
C ALA A 192 8.71 8.67 -5.12
N ILE A 193 9.92 8.48 -5.68
CA ILE A 193 11.01 9.45 -5.63
C ILE A 193 10.61 10.74 -6.33
N ASP A 194 10.07 10.68 -7.55
CA ASP A 194 9.64 11.88 -8.28
C ASP A 194 8.62 12.68 -7.45
N ARG A 195 7.66 11.99 -6.82
CA ARG A 195 6.64 12.59 -5.98
C ARG A 195 7.22 13.33 -4.78
N VAL A 196 8.20 12.76 -4.09
CA VAL A 196 8.85 13.44 -2.97
C VAL A 196 9.88 14.49 -3.42
N SER A 197 10.45 14.35 -4.63
CA SER A 197 11.48 15.25 -5.20
C SER A 197 11.05 16.70 -5.36
N VAL A 198 9.78 16.94 -5.69
CA VAL A 198 9.21 18.29 -5.78
C VAL A 198 9.29 19.05 -4.44
N ASN A 199 9.35 18.33 -3.32
CA ASN A 199 9.54 18.93 -2.01
C ASN A 199 11.02 19.19 -1.70
N PHE A 200 11.94 18.53 -2.40
CA PHE A 200 13.38 18.57 -2.14
C PHE A 200 14.11 19.74 -2.81
N ASP A 201 13.66 20.20 -3.96
CA ASP A 201 14.21 21.42 -4.59
C ASP A 201 14.05 22.67 -3.70
N LYS A 202 13.17 22.58 -2.69
CA LYS A 202 12.94 23.61 -1.67
C LYS A 202 13.88 23.49 -0.46
N LEU A 203 14.73 22.44 -0.39
CA LEU A 203 15.56 22.11 0.76
C LEU A 203 17.05 22.29 0.42
N LYS A 204 17.72 23.23 1.12
CA LYS A 204 19.17 23.44 0.96
C LYS A 204 20.01 22.43 1.77
N GLU A 205 19.58 22.10 2.99
CA GLU A 205 20.14 21.05 3.85
C GLU A 205 19.02 20.44 4.72
N PHE A 206 19.18 19.18 5.16
CA PHE A 206 18.23 18.53 6.06
C PHE A 206 18.93 17.83 7.24
N TYR A 207 18.46 18.14 8.45
CA TYR A 207 19.00 17.64 9.71
C TYR A 207 17.93 16.82 10.43
N TRP A 208 18.23 15.55 10.64
CA TRP A 208 17.38 14.61 11.36
C TRP A 208 18.21 13.95 12.46
N TYR A 209 17.65 13.64 13.63
CA TYR A 209 18.40 12.88 14.63
C TYR A 209 18.14 11.37 14.48
N PRO A 210 19.13 10.47 14.53
CA PRO A 210 20.54 10.71 14.79
C PRO A 210 21.38 11.02 13.53
N PHE A 211 20.78 11.34 12.37
CA PHE A 211 21.46 11.39 11.08
C PHE A 211 21.54 12.79 10.42
N LYS A 212 22.78 13.29 10.30
CA LYS A 212 23.09 14.44 9.46
C LYS A 212 23.34 13.97 8.02
N CYS A 213 22.43 14.23 7.09
CA CYS A 213 22.65 13.97 5.67
C CYS A 213 23.18 15.24 5.00
N LYS A 214 24.45 15.25 4.59
CA LYS A 214 25.07 16.40 3.91
C LYS A 214 24.65 16.53 2.45
N ASN A 215 24.13 15.44 1.86
CA ASN A 215 23.73 15.38 0.46
C ASN A 215 22.50 14.48 0.33
N PHE A 216 21.37 15.06 -0.06
CA PHE A 216 20.11 14.36 -0.25
C PHE A 216 20.19 13.23 -1.30
N GLN A 217 21.04 13.37 -2.32
CA GLN A 217 21.33 12.32 -3.30
C GLN A 217 21.87 11.04 -2.64
N THR A 218 22.67 11.17 -1.59
CA THR A 218 23.21 10.01 -0.84
C THR A 218 22.12 9.32 -0.02
N ALA A 219 21.09 10.04 0.44
CA ALA A 219 19.91 9.43 1.05
C ALA A 219 19.06 8.66 0.02
N LEU A 220 18.95 9.17 -1.22
CA LEU A 220 18.30 8.47 -2.34
C LEU A 220 19.08 7.24 -2.84
N GLU A 221 20.40 7.19 -2.61
CA GLU A 221 21.28 6.09 -3.02
C GLU A 221 21.30 4.93 -2.00
N GLN A 222 21.00 5.18 -0.72
CA GLN A 222 20.93 4.19 0.37
C GLN A 222 19.53 3.56 0.49
N LYS A 223 19.22 2.73 -0.50
CA LYS A 223 17.90 2.13 -0.75
C LYS A 223 17.42 1.17 0.36
N GLY A 224 16.16 1.31 0.74
CA GLY A 224 15.36 0.25 1.38
C GLY A 224 15.63 0.03 2.87
N THR A 225 16.30 0.97 3.54
CA THR A 225 16.46 0.91 5.00
C THR A 225 15.17 1.37 5.69
N ASP A 226 14.89 0.84 6.88
CA ASP A 226 13.75 1.29 7.72
C ASP A 226 13.89 2.80 8.06
N GLU A 227 15.10 3.34 7.96
CA GLU A 227 15.46 4.74 8.17
C GLU A 227 15.04 5.66 7.00
N GLU A 228 15.28 5.26 5.75
CA GLU A 228 14.83 5.98 4.54
C GLU A 228 13.30 6.05 4.51
N LEU A 229 12.64 4.95 4.91
CA LEU A 229 11.20 4.88 5.05
C LEU A 229 10.68 5.94 6.04
N ARG A 230 11.28 6.03 7.23
CA ARG A 230 10.90 7.04 8.23
C ARG A 230 11.07 8.47 7.71
N LEU A 231 12.10 8.73 6.92
CA LEU A 231 12.31 10.03 6.28
C LEU A 231 11.18 10.32 5.30
N TRP A 232 10.94 9.44 4.35
CA TRP A 232 9.93 9.64 3.30
C TRP A 232 8.51 9.76 3.87
N VAL A 233 8.15 8.95 4.87
CA VAL A 233 6.83 9.02 5.54
C VAL A 233 6.55 10.40 6.12
N LEU A 234 7.58 11.16 6.48
CA LEU A 234 7.43 12.49 7.07
C LEU A 234 7.37 13.63 6.07
N ILE A 235 7.91 13.41 4.87
CA ILE A 235 7.74 14.32 3.76
C ILE A 235 6.37 14.08 3.13
N ASP A 236 5.99 12.81 2.94
CA ASP A 236 4.71 12.41 2.40
C ASP A 236 4.26 11.07 3.01
N HIS A 237 3.16 11.08 3.78
CA HIS A 237 2.61 9.89 4.42
C HIS A 237 2.19 8.79 3.43
N SER A 238 1.91 9.13 2.17
CA SER A 238 1.60 8.13 1.12
C SER A 238 2.80 7.25 0.76
N THR A 239 4.03 7.67 1.10
CA THR A 239 5.23 6.83 0.90
C THR A 239 5.25 5.60 1.79
N ASP A 240 4.60 5.62 2.97
CA ASP A 240 4.42 4.41 3.79
C ASP A 240 3.56 3.37 3.05
N ALA A 241 2.52 3.84 2.37
CA ALA A 241 1.64 3.00 1.58
C ALA A 241 2.34 2.44 0.34
N ILE A 242 3.11 3.28 -0.38
CA ILE A 242 3.92 2.82 -1.51
C ILE A 242 4.94 1.77 -1.06
N ASN A 243 5.62 1.99 0.06
CA ASN A 243 6.60 1.04 0.59
C ASN A 243 5.96 -0.27 1.08
N ALA A 244 4.80 -0.22 1.74
CA ALA A 244 4.04 -1.42 2.08
C ALA A 244 3.68 -2.24 0.82
N PHE A 245 3.14 -1.58 -0.21
CA PHE A 245 2.86 -2.26 -1.48
C PHE A 245 4.11 -2.86 -2.11
N LEU A 246 5.22 -2.12 -2.15
CA LEU A 246 6.50 -2.60 -2.68
C LEU A 246 7.06 -3.80 -1.91
N SER A 247 6.91 -3.82 -0.58
CA SER A 247 7.32 -4.94 0.28
C SER A 247 6.50 -6.18 -0.06
N TRP A 248 5.16 -6.09 -0.05
CA TRP A 248 4.29 -7.21 -0.46
C TRP A 248 4.61 -7.68 -1.89
N PHE A 249 4.78 -6.73 -2.82
CA PHE A 249 5.05 -7.02 -4.22
C PHE A 249 6.33 -7.83 -4.39
N SER A 250 7.43 -7.50 -3.69
CA SER A 250 8.69 -8.24 -3.81
C SER A 250 8.80 -9.47 -2.92
N GLU A 251 8.18 -9.47 -1.74
CA GLU A 251 8.33 -10.56 -0.78
C GLU A 251 7.29 -11.67 -0.98
N VAL A 252 6.20 -11.38 -1.71
CA VAL A 252 5.12 -12.34 -1.97
C VAL A 252 4.97 -12.56 -3.48
N LEU A 253 4.47 -11.56 -4.21
CA LEU A 253 4.02 -11.73 -5.59
C LEU A 253 5.17 -11.97 -6.56
N TYR A 254 6.28 -11.25 -6.44
CA TYR A 254 7.48 -11.36 -7.29
C TYR A 254 8.70 -11.88 -6.52
N LYS A 255 8.48 -12.62 -5.43
CA LYS A 255 9.57 -13.29 -4.70
C LYS A 255 10.30 -14.22 -5.67
N ASP A 256 11.63 -14.16 -5.68
CA ASP A 256 12.44 -15.09 -6.46
C ASP A 256 12.16 -16.51 -5.96
N HIS A 257 11.84 -17.41 -6.88
CA HIS A 257 11.54 -18.80 -6.52
C HIS A 257 12.86 -19.55 -6.29
N ASP A 258 13.13 -19.96 -5.06
CA ASP A 258 14.06 -21.03 -4.78
C ASP A 258 13.27 -22.33 -4.85
N GLY A 259 13.71 -23.34 -5.60
CA GLY A 259 12.94 -24.58 -5.86
C GLY A 259 12.59 -25.44 -4.63
N SER A 260 12.63 -24.87 -3.42
CA SER A 260 12.47 -25.52 -2.12
C SER A 260 11.05 -25.41 -1.55
N GLU A 261 10.19 -24.53 -2.08
CA GLU A 261 8.83 -24.35 -1.56
C GLU A 261 7.82 -25.32 -2.20
N ASP A 262 7.43 -26.36 -1.45
CA ASP A 262 6.41 -27.34 -1.84
C ASP A 262 4.96 -26.81 -1.77
N ILE A 263 4.74 -25.65 -1.13
CA ILE A 263 3.41 -25.08 -0.90
C ILE A 263 3.04 -24.11 -2.03
N PHE A 264 1.83 -24.23 -2.59
CA PHE A 264 1.30 -23.24 -3.53
C PHE A 264 1.12 -21.90 -2.81
N THR A 265 1.79 -20.85 -3.28
CA THR A 265 1.70 -19.49 -2.74
C THR A 265 1.18 -18.51 -3.80
N LEU A 266 0.77 -17.30 -3.40
CA LEU A 266 0.41 -16.21 -4.33
C LEU A 266 1.59 -15.67 -5.16
N ASN A 267 2.71 -16.37 -5.19
CA ASN A 267 3.86 -16.03 -6.00
C ASN A 267 3.55 -16.17 -7.50
N ARG A 268 4.04 -15.22 -8.29
CA ARG A 268 3.92 -15.17 -9.75
C ARG A 268 4.38 -16.45 -10.43
N HIS A 269 5.52 -16.99 -10.02
CA HIS A 269 6.04 -18.22 -10.59
C HIS A 269 5.10 -19.40 -10.30
N ASN A 270 4.58 -19.49 -9.07
CA ASN A 270 3.62 -20.52 -8.70
C ASN A 270 2.30 -20.40 -9.48
N LEU A 271 1.80 -19.18 -9.66
CA LEU A 271 0.67 -18.93 -10.55
C LEU A 271 1.01 -19.41 -11.97
N PHE A 272 2.11 -18.99 -12.59
CA PHE A 272 2.38 -19.40 -13.97
C PHE A 272 2.77 -20.87 -14.18
N HIS A 273 3.32 -21.56 -13.18
CA HIS A 273 3.98 -22.87 -13.36
C HIS A 273 3.43 -24.02 -12.51
N ALA A 274 2.68 -23.77 -11.44
CA ALA A 274 2.25 -24.83 -10.51
C ALA A 274 0.83 -25.39 -10.76
N PHE A 275 0.18 -25.03 -11.88
CA PHE A 275 -1.21 -25.40 -12.15
C PHE A 275 -1.48 -26.90 -12.35
N SER A 276 -0.46 -27.74 -12.59
CA SER A 276 -0.66 -29.17 -12.84
C SER A 276 -0.55 -30.07 -11.60
N GLU A 277 0.03 -29.59 -10.50
CA GLU A 277 0.46 -30.49 -9.40
C GLU A 277 -0.02 -30.09 -8.00
N ARG A 278 -0.60 -28.89 -7.81
CA ARG A 278 -0.95 -28.36 -6.47
C ARG A 278 -2.43 -28.00 -6.34
N ASP A 279 -2.95 -28.11 -5.12
CA ASP A 279 -4.35 -27.79 -4.81
C ASP A 279 -4.57 -26.27 -4.78
N ALA A 280 -5.69 -25.82 -5.36
CA ALA A 280 -6.08 -24.41 -5.29
C ALA A 280 -6.40 -24.00 -3.85
N ILE A 281 -6.09 -22.75 -3.51
CA ILE A 281 -6.38 -22.18 -2.19
C ILE A 281 -7.45 -21.10 -2.36
N PRO A 282 -8.72 -21.34 -1.98
CA PRO A 282 -9.84 -20.44 -2.30
C PRO A 282 -9.70 -19.00 -1.78
N VAL A 283 -8.95 -18.79 -0.69
CA VAL A 283 -8.70 -17.44 -0.14
C VAL A 283 -7.82 -16.59 -1.08
N TYR A 284 -7.09 -17.19 -2.01
CA TYR A 284 -6.18 -16.47 -2.91
C TYR A 284 -6.90 -15.59 -3.92
N TYR A 285 -8.10 -15.95 -4.34
CA TYR A 285 -8.88 -15.06 -5.20
C TYR A 285 -9.22 -13.73 -4.52
N PRO A 286 -9.85 -13.69 -3.32
CA PRO A 286 -10.04 -12.45 -2.58
C PRO A 286 -8.75 -11.66 -2.34
N LEU A 287 -7.62 -12.32 -2.05
CA LEU A 287 -6.34 -11.64 -1.86
C LEU A 287 -5.80 -11.03 -3.17
N MET A 288 -5.97 -11.71 -4.31
CA MET A 288 -5.64 -11.15 -5.63
C MET A 288 -6.57 -9.99 -5.99
N LEU A 289 -7.87 -10.10 -5.72
CA LEU A 289 -8.80 -8.98 -5.90
C LEU A 289 -8.40 -7.78 -5.01
N TRP A 290 -8.00 -8.04 -3.77
CA TRP A 290 -7.48 -7.02 -2.85
C TRP A 290 -6.21 -6.35 -3.40
N SER A 291 -5.32 -7.11 -4.03
CA SER A 291 -4.12 -6.54 -4.63
C SER A 291 -4.44 -5.56 -5.76
N LEU A 292 -5.54 -5.74 -6.50
CA LEU A 292 -6.02 -4.76 -7.48
C LEU A 292 -6.46 -3.45 -6.81
N LEU A 293 -7.02 -3.49 -5.61
CA LEU A 293 -7.32 -2.28 -4.83
C LEU A 293 -6.06 -1.50 -4.46
N SER A 294 -4.92 -2.18 -4.31
CA SER A 294 -3.62 -1.51 -4.15
C SER A 294 -3.23 -0.74 -5.41
N LEU A 295 -3.57 -1.22 -6.60
CA LEU A 295 -3.36 -0.45 -7.84
C LEU A 295 -4.31 0.74 -7.94
N VAL A 296 -5.57 0.61 -7.53
CA VAL A 296 -6.50 1.75 -7.45
C VAL A 296 -5.99 2.80 -6.47
N TYR A 297 -5.34 2.39 -5.38
CA TYR A 297 -4.68 3.31 -4.46
C TYR A 297 -3.48 4.01 -5.11
N MET A 298 -2.62 3.26 -5.84
CA MET A 298 -1.51 3.90 -6.57
C MET A 298 -1.99 4.84 -7.66
N GLU A 299 -3.06 4.50 -8.37
CA GLU A 299 -3.71 5.38 -9.34
C GLU A 299 -4.10 6.71 -8.68
N SER A 300 -4.62 6.69 -7.45
CA SER A 300 -5.02 7.89 -6.73
C SER A 300 -3.87 8.80 -6.33
N LEU A 301 -2.67 8.22 -6.16
CA LEU A 301 -1.46 8.98 -5.86
C LEU A 301 -0.80 9.59 -7.09
N PHE A 302 -0.87 8.93 -8.25
CA PHE A 302 -0.05 9.29 -9.42
C PHE A 302 -0.82 9.79 -10.63
N ILE A 303 -2.12 9.50 -10.73
CA ILE A 303 -2.90 9.75 -11.96
C ILE A 303 -4.16 10.55 -11.64
N LYS A 304 -5.08 10.00 -10.84
CA LYS A 304 -6.42 10.56 -10.61
C LYS A 304 -6.79 10.49 -9.14
N ILE A 305 -6.79 11.63 -8.45
CA ILE A 305 -7.18 11.74 -7.03
C ILE A 305 -8.55 11.09 -6.81
N ARG A 306 -8.67 10.29 -5.74
CA ARG A 306 -9.89 9.58 -5.32
C ARG A 306 -10.16 9.79 -3.84
N ASP A 307 -11.40 9.53 -3.43
CA ASP A 307 -11.76 9.40 -2.03
C ASP A 307 -10.94 8.25 -1.39
N PRO A 308 -10.25 8.47 -0.26
CA PRO A 308 -9.44 7.43 0.39
C PRO A 308 -10.26 6.38 1.15
N PHE A 309 -11.59 6.51 1.24
CA PHE A 309 -12.48 5.62 1.97
C PHE A 309 -13.16 4.60 1.06
N PHE A 310 -13.60 3.48 1.65
CA PHE A 310 -14.46 2.55 0.93
C PHE A 310 -15.78 3.23 0.59
N PRO A 311 -16.27 3.14 -0.66
CA PRO A 311 -17.55 3.71 -1.01
C PRO A 311 -18.71 2.97 -0.31
N GLU A 312 -19.78 3.70 -0.04
CA GLU A 312 -21.03 3.11 0.45
C GLU A 312 -21.65 2.24 -0.65
N THR A 313 -22.23 1.11 -0.25
CA THR A 313 -22.93 0.19 -1.17
C THR A 313 -24.16 0.90 -1.76
N THR A 314 -24.31 0.86 -3.09
CA THR A 314 -25.48 1.38 -3.80
C THR A 314 -26.46 0.25 -4.16
N LYS A 315 -27.67 0.62 -4.62
CA LYS A 315 -28.68 -0.35 -5.08
C LYS A 315 -28.21 -1.21 -6.26
N ASP A 316 -27.38 -0.65 -7.14
CA ASP A 316 -26.82 -1.40 -8.27
C ASP A 316 -25.77 -2.41 -7.80
N ASP A 317 -25.01 -2.08 -6.77
CA ASP A 317 -24.07 -3.02 -6.12
C ASP A 317 -24.81 -4.15 -5.43
N GLU A 318 -25.90 -3.85 -4.71
CA GLU A 318 -26.75 -4.87 -4.09
C GLU A 318 -27.34 -5.82 -5.13
N LYS A 319 -27.79 -5.29 -6.27
CA LYS A 319 -28.34 -6.09 -7.38
C LYS A 319 -27.28 -7.03 -7.95
N LEU A 320 -26.06 -6.52 -8.16
CA LEU A 320 -24.95 -7.35 -8.65
C LEU A 320 -24.46 -8.36 -7.57
N GLY A 321 -24.46 -7.97 -6.30
CA GLY A 321 -24.15 -8.87 -5.18
C GLY A 321 -25.14 -10.03 -5.06
N LYS A 322 -26.44 -9.77 -5.29
CA LYS A 322 -27.47 -10.82 -5.38
C LYS A 322 -27.22 -11.78 -6.54
N TYR A 323 -26.81 -11.26 -7.70
CA TYR A 323 -26.43 -12.08 -8.85
C TYR A 323 -25.28 -13.04 -8.49
N PHE A 324 -24.18 -12.53 -7.94
CA PHE A 324 -23.05 -13.36 -7.51
C PHE A 324 -23.42 -14.39 -6.43
N SER A 325 -24.27 -14.00 -5.48
CA SER A 325 -24.74 -14.91 -4.44
C SER A 325 -25.61 -16.03 -5.02
N GLY A 326 -26.44 -15.71 -6.02
CA GLY A 326 -27.24 -16.68 -6.79
C GLY A 326 -26.37 -17.69 -7.52
N LEU A 327 -25.26 -17.26 -8.15
CA LEU A 327 -24.34 -18.18 -8.84
C LEU A 327 -23.86 -19.32 -7.95
N MET A 328 -23.46 -19.03 -6.71
CA MET A 328 -23.01 -20.06 -5.78
C MET A 328 -24.14 -21.03 -5.40
N ASN A 329 -25.30 -20.50 -5.06
CA ASN A 329 -26.44 -21.28 -4.56
C ASN A 329 -27.09 -22.13 -5.64
N ASP A 330 -27.27 -21.57 -6.85
CA ASP A 330 -28.07 -22.17 -7.90
C ASP A 330 -27.22 -23.10 -8.78
N VAL A 331 -25.96 -22.74 -9.03
CA VAL A 331 -25.10 -23.40 -10.03
C VAL A 331 -23.81 -23.94 -9.40
N GLY A 332 -23.11 -23.13 -8.61
CA GLY A 332 -21.79 -23.42 -8.05
C GLY A 332 -21.77 -24.71 -7.26
N GLN A 333 -22.70 -24.89 -6.30
CA GLN A 333 -22.77 -26.11 -5.49
C GLN A 333 -22.97 -27.37 -6.33
N ASN A 334 -23.84 -27.32 -7.34
CA ASN A 334 -24.11 -28.45 -8.23
C ASN A 334 -22.89 -28.76 -9.12
N ARG A 335 -22.26 -27.74 -9.69
CA ARG A 335 -21.01 -27.88 -10.43
C ARG A 335 -19.95 -28.58 -9.58
N ARG A 336 -19.75 -28.14 -8.32
CA ARG A 336 -18.74 -28.75 -7.44
C ARG A 336 -19.01 -30.24 -7.20
N LYS A 337 -20.27 -30.61 -7.01
CA LYS A 337 -20.66 -32.03 -6.88
C LYS A 337 -20.30 -32.83 -8.14
N VAL A 338 -20.65 -32.32 -9.32
CA VAL A 338 -20.35 -32.98 -10.61
C VAL A 338 -18.84 -33.09 -10.83
N ALA A 339 -18.08 -32.01 -10.64
CA ALA A 339 -16.64 -32.00 -10.85
C ALA A 339 -15.90 -33.01 -9.93
N ARG A 340 -16.36 -33.20 -8.68
CA ARG A 340 -15.84 -34.26 -7.79
C ARG A 340 -16.07 -35.67 -8.32
N VAL A 341 -17.20 -35.93 -8.98
CA VAL A 341 -17.47 -37.24 -9.62
C VAL A 341 -16.42 -37.56 -10.68
N TYR A 342 -15.90 -36.55 -11.37
CA TYR A 342 -14.85 -36.69 -12.39
C TYR A 342 -13.43 -36.53 -11.84
N GLY A 343 -13.25 -36.58 -10.51
CA GLY A 343 -11.91 -36.52 -9.89
C GLY A 343 -11.24 -35.14 -9.93
N VAL A 344 -11.98 -34.08 -10.26
CA VAL A 344 -11.46 -32.71 -10.18
C VAL A 344 -11.38 -32.31 -8.71
N LYS A 345 -10.20 -31.89 -8.26
CA LYS A 345 -10.00 -31.32 -6.93
C LYS A 345 -10.56 -29.88 -6.90
N ILE A 346 -11.32 -29.56 -5.85
CA ILE A 346 -12.06 -28.29 -5.67
C ILE A 346 -11.91 -27.81 -4.24
#